data_AF-A0ABD2X3J3-F1
#
_entry.id   AF-A0ABD2X3J3-F1
#
_cell.length_a   1.000
_cell.length_b   1.000
_cell.length_c   1.000
_cell.angle_alpha   90.00
_cell.angle_beta   90.00
_cell.angle_gamma   90.00
#
_symmetry.space_group_name_H-M   'P 1'
#
loop_
_entity.id
_entity.type
_entity.pdbx_description
1 polymer ?
#
loop_
_entity_poly.entity_id
_entity_poly.type
_entity_poly.pdbx_seq_one_letter_code
_entity_poly.pdbx_strand_id
1 'polypeptide(L)'
;MFHVLLIHFIITSAFVNDAQVCSEKSTECMKSESEESRACPRIINREGWEARRALSSTLMPERPVRYVVVHHGGVPRYCYNRSSCSAILRSYQDHHLDNNHWSDIGYQFVIGEDGNVYQGRGWDKVGAHAPGYNSQSIGICVIGDFTERLPNALALTALHKLIECGIEMKKLRTDYRVIGHRQARNTQCPGNAFYQYVRKMPNWMNSPDLLLSS
;
A
#
# COMPACT_ATOMS: atom_id res chain seq x y z
N MET A 1 23.37 71.94 16.75
CA MET A 1 24.66 71.76 16.06
C MET A 1 24.64 70.39 15.41
N PHE A 2 24.71 70.34 14.06
CA PHE A 2 25.08 69.18 13.22
C PHE A 2 24.14 67.95 13.27
N HIS A 3 23.75 67.27 12.19
CA HIS A 3 24.23 67.17 10.83
C HIS A 3 23.04 66.87 9.90
N VAL A 4 23.08 67.44 8.69
CA VAL A 4 22.26 67.07 7.53
C VAL A 4 22.89 65.85 6.86
N LEU A 5 22.10 64.83 6.53
CA LEU A 5 22.33 64.05 5.32
C LEU A 5 20.98 63.66 4.70
N LEU A 6 20.88 63.96 3.42
CA LEU A 6 19.72 63.89 2.54
C LEU A 6 19.94 62.69 1.59
N ILE A 7 18.89 62.29 0.84
CA ILE A 7 18.95 61.53 -0.45
C ILE A 7 18.79 59.98 -0.30
N HIS A 8 17.89 59.21 -0.95
CA HIS A 8 16.97 59.37 -2.10
C HIS A 8 15.72 58.45 -1.95
N PHE A 9 14.60 58.92 -2.52
CA PHE A 9 13.35 58.22 -2.89
C PHE A 9 13.57 56.93 -3.71
N ILE A 10 12.67 55.93 -3.63
CA ILE A 10 11.73 55.52 -4.70
C ILE A 10 10.51 54.79 -4.08
N ILE A 11 9.35 55.14 -4.63
CA ILE A 11 7.96 54.80 -4.32
C ILE A 11 7.60 53.37 -4.80
N THR A 12 6.88 52.60 -3.98
CA THR A 12 5.66 51.85 -4.38
C THR A 12 4.80 51.48 -3.17
N SER A 13 3.75 52.29 -2.98
CA SER A 13 2.38 51.97 -2.56
C SER A 13 2.06 50.78 -1.61
N ALA A 14 1.50 51.16 -0.46
CA ALA A 14 0.27 50.66 0.22
C ALA A 14 0.26 49.19 0.73
N PHE A 15 0.09 48.95 2.04
CA PHE A 15 -1.21 48.81 2.76
C PHE A 15 -2.24 48.07 1.90
N VAL A 16 -2.80 46.92 2.30
CA VAL A 16 -4.01 46.74 3.15
C VAL A 16 -4.01 45.27 3.63
N ASN A 17 -4.05 44.97 4.93
CA ASN A 17 -5.25 44.71 5.76
C ASN A 17 -6.28 43.73 5.17
N ASP A 18 -6.86 42.93 6.07
CA ASP A 18 -8.02 42.08 5.84
C ASP A 18 -9.11 42.83 5.05
N ALA A 19 -9.39 42.37 3.83
CA ALA A 19 -10.61 42.71 3.13
C ALA A 19 -10.96 41.60 2.13
N GLN A 20 -12.04 40.90 2.46
CA GLN A 20 -12.83 40.07 1.58
C GLN A 20 -13.22 40.83 0.31
N VAL A 21 -12.76 40.38 -0.86
CA VAL A 21 -13.27 40.85 -2.15
C VAL A 21 -14.21 39.78 -2.72
N CYS A 22 -15.51 39.95 -2.45
CA CYS A 22 -16.56 39.32 -3.24
C CYS A 22 -17.01 40.36 -4.29
N SER A 23 -16.77 40.10 -5.57
CA SER A 23 -17.27 40.94 -6.66
C SER A 23 -18.66 40.44 -7.09
N GLU A 24 -19.66 41.31 -6.97
CA GLU A 24 -21.02 41.11 -7.49
C GLU A 24 -21.00 41.12 -9.03
N LYS A 25 -20.81 39.95 -9.66
CA LYS A 25 -21.33 39.55 -10.99
C LYS A 25 -20.66 38.25 -11.47
N SER A 26 -20.99 37.14 -10.81
CA SER A 26 -21.02 35.80 -11.40
C SER A 26 -21.45 34.82 -10.31
N THR A 27 -22.46 34.01 -10.61
CA THR A 27 -22.87 32.85 -9.81
C THR A 27 -21.81 31.77 -9.91
N GLU A 28 -20.73 31.83 -9.13
CA GLU A 28 -20.08 30.63 -8.57
C GLU A 28 -19.01 31.00 -7.54
N CYS A 29 -19.23 30.58 -6.29
CA CYS A 29 -18.18 30.54 -5.28
C CYS A 29 -17.40 29.25 -5.55
N MET A 30 -16.20 29.35 -6.15
CA MET A 30 -15.36 28.17 -6.34
C MET A 30 -14.95 27.64 -4.97
N LYS A 31 -15.51 26.49 -4.61
CA LYS A 31 -14.98 25.68 -3.51
C LYS A 31 -13.57 25.24 -3.90
N SER A 32 -12.57 25.63 -3.13
CA SER A 32 -11.28 24.93 -3.14
C SER A 32 -11.46 23.62 -2.37
N GLU A 33 -11.97 22.60 -3.06
CA GLU A 33 -11.82 21.23 -2.59
C GLU A 33 -10.39 20.80 -2.97
N SER A 34 -9.58 20.50 -1.96
CA SER A 34 -8.31 19.82 -2.17
C SER A 34 -8.60 18.42 -2.70
N GLU A 35 -8.52 18.27 -4.02
CA GLU A 35 -8.46 17.00 -4.75
C GLU A 35 -7.25 16.18 -4.29
N GLU A 36 -7.39 15.46 -3.16
CA GLU A 36 -6.55 14.30 -2.89
C GLU A 36 -7.04 13.17 -3.80
N SER A 37 -6.62 13.24 -5.07
CA SER A 37 -7.07 12.36 -6.15
C SER A 37 -7.09 10.89 -5.73
N ARG A 38 -8.10 10.17 -6.21
CA ARG A 38 -8.23 8.70 -6.33
C ARG A 38 -7.13 8.10 -7.21
N ALA A 39 -5.88 8.43 -6.93
CA ALA A 39 -4.73 7.88 -7.59
C ALA A 39 -4.24 6.69 -6.78
N CYS A 40 -3.98 5.60 -7.48
CA CYS A 40 -3.26 4.44 -6.97
C CYS A 40 -2.07 4.85 -6.08
N PRO A 41 -1.77 4.12 -4.99
CA PRO A 41 -0.64 4.45 -4.14
C PRO A 41 0.66 4.38 -4.95
N ARG A 42 1.71 5.05 -4.46
CA ARG A 42 3.03 4.91 -5.06
C ARG A 42 3.50 3.47 -4.95
N ILE A 43 3.56 2.77 -6.08
CA ILE A 43 4.12 1.42 -6.18
C ILE A 43 5.59 1.52 -6.61
N ILE A 44 6.50 1.17 -5.70
CA ILE A 44 7.91 0.96 -5.99
C ILE A 44 8.02 -0.35 -6.77
N ASN A 45 8.37 -0.25 -8.05
CA ASN A 45 8.56 -1.41 -8.92
C ASN A 45 9.76 -2.26 -8.46
N ARG A 46 9.90 -3.44 -9.05
CA ARG A 46 10.97 -4.40 -8.73
C ARG A 46 12.39 -3.82 -8.80
N GLU A 47 12.67 -3.04 -9.84
CA GLU A 47 13.97 -2.35 -9.97
C GLU A 47 14.18 -1.34 -8.85
N GLY A 48 13.13 -0.61 -8.45
CA GLY A 48 13.19 0.41 -7.42
C GLY A 48 13.49 -0.10 -6.01
N TRP A 49 13.39 -1.40 -5.74
CA TRP A 49 13.88 -2.00 -4.51
C TRP A 49 15.04 -3.00 -4.73
N GLU A 50 15.60 -3.01 -5.94
CA GLU A 50 16.71 -3.87 -6.35
C GLU A 50 16.38 -5.36 -6.19
N ALA A 51 15.20 -5.75 -6.67
CA ALA A 51 14.76 -7.14 -6.66
C ALA A 51 15.69 -8.02 -7.49
N ARG A 52 16.00 -9.21 -6.99
CA ARG A 52 16.52 -10.29 -7.82
C ARG A 52 15.52 -10.64 -8.92
N ARG A 53 16.05 -11.14 -10.04
CA ARG A 53 15.23 -11.65 -11.15
C ARG A 53 14.39 -12.85 -10.67
N ALA A 54 13.10 -12.85 -10.99
CA ALA A 54 12.27 -14.02 -10.79
C ALA A 54 12.76 -15.19 -11.68
N LEU A 55 12.80 -16.40 -11.12
CA LEU A 55 13.25 -17.60 -11.83
C LEU A 55 12.22 -18.04 -12.88
N SER A 56 10.93 -17.94 -12.54
CA SER A 56 9.80 -18.21 -13.42
C SER A 56 8.54 -17.48 -12.93
N SER A 57 7.54 -17.37 -13.79
CA SER A 57 6.24 -16.83 -13.42
C SER A 57 5.11 -17.44 -14.22
N THR A 58 3.98 -17.64 -13.55
CA THR A 58 2.73 -18.09 -14.16
C THR A 58 1.69 -16.98 -14.04
N LEU A 59 0.92 -16.74 -15.10
CA LEU A 59 -0.20 -15.80 -15.08
C LEU A 59 -1.37 -16.39 -14.30
N MET A 60 -2.16 -15.52 -13.65
CA MET A 60 -3.43 -15.92 -13.04
C MET A 60 -4.35 -16.53 -14.11
N PRO A 61 -4.95 -17.71 -13.85
CA PRO A 61 -5.88 -18.35 -14.79
C PRO A 61 -7.15 -17.51 -14.99
N GLU A 62 -7.62 -16.83 -13.93
CA GLU A 62 -8.80 -15.97 -13.97
C GLU A 62 -8.43 -14.56 -13.50
N ARG A 63 -8.92 -13.54 -14.22
CA ARG A 63 -8.78 -12.11 -13.89
C ARG A 63 -10.07 -11.38 -14.29
N PRO A 64 -10.56 -10.40 -13.50
CA PRO A 64 -10.06 -9.98 -12.19
C PRO A 64 -10.16 -11.06 -11.12
N VAL A 65 -9.26 -11.03 -10.14
CA VAL A 65 -9.22 -12.05 -9.07
C VAL A 65 -10.26 -11.78 -7.98
N ARG A 66 -10.66 -12.84 -7.27
CA ARG A 66 -11.76 -12.83 -6.29
C ARG A 66 -11.33 -12.43 -4.89
N TYR A 67 -10.07 -12.63 -4.52
CA TYR A 67 -9.64 -12.53 -3.14
C TYR A 67 -8.48 -11.56 -2.93
N VAL A 68 -8.43 -10.98 -1.73
CA VAL A 68 -7.24 -10.35 -1.15
C VAL A 68 -6.88 -11.13 0.11
N VAL A 69 -5.64 -11.61 0.18
CA VAL A 69 -5.13 -12.29 1.39
C VAL A 69 -4.14 -11.37 2.08
N VAL A 70 -4.45 -10.96 3.30
CA VAL A 70 -3.61 -10.06 4.09
C VAL A 70 -2.63 -10.87 4.95
N HIS A 71 -1.36 -10.45 4.91
CA HIS A 71 -0.24 -11.05 5.63
C HIS A 71 0.51 -10.01 6.47
N HIS A 72 1.28 -10.51 7.44
CA HIS A 72 2.40 -9.79 8.02
C HIS A 72 3.72 -10.51 7.71
N GLY A 73 4.84 -9.85 7.96
CA GLY A 73 6.17 -10.44 7.83
C GLY A 73 6.48 -11.53 8.85
N GLY A 74 5.85 -11.48 10.04
CA GLY A 74 5.99 -12.48 11.11
C GLY A 74 7.33 -12.43 11.85
N VAL A 75 8.17 -11.44 11.55
CA VAL A 75 9.46 -11.17 12.21
C VAL A 75 9.40 -9.74 12.74
N PRO A 76 9.78 -9.47 14.01
CA PRO A 76 9.74 -8.14 14.63
C PRO A 76 10.84 -7.22 14.09
N ARG A 77 10.87 -7.02 12.77
CA ARG A 77 11.77 -6.15 12.02
C ARG A 77 10.92 -5.21 11.18
N TYR A 78 11.06 -3.90 11.45
CA TYR A 78 10.24 -2.84 10.87
C TYR A 78 11.10 -1.88 10.05
N CYS A 79 10.47 -1.07 9.20
CA CYS A 79 11.15 -0.10 8.35
C CYS A 79 10.29 1.15 8.15
N TYR A 80 10.94 2.31 8.05
CA TYR A 80 10.27 3.62 8.03
C TYR A 80 10.78 4.54 6.92
N ASN A 81 11.60 4.00 6.02
CA ASN A 81 12.02 4.68 4.80
C ASN A 81 12.33 3.65 3.71
N ARG A 82 12.40 4.14 2.46
CA ARG A 82 12.56 3.28 1.28
C ARG A 82 13.78 2.35 1.36
N SER A 83 14.92 2.85 1.83
CA SER A 83 16.16 2.05 1.90
C SER A 83 16.01 0.88 2.88
N SER A 84 15.54 1.17 4.11
CA SER A 84 15.32 0.15 5.14
C SER A 84 14.27 -0.88 4.73
N CYS A 85 13.18 -0.46 4.06
CA CYS A 85 12.14 -1.36 3.59
C CYS A 85 12.61 -2.22 2.41
N SER A 86 13.31 -1.64 1.42
CA SER A 86 13.91 -2.40 0.32
C SER A 86 14.87 -3.48 0.83
N ALA A 87 15.68 -3.19 1.87
CA ALA A 87 16.57 -4.17 2.47
C ALA A 87 15.83 -5.36 3.11
N ILE A 88 14.68 -5.11 3.77
CA ILE A 88 13.84 -6.19 4.31
C ILE A 88 13.20 -7.00 3.18
N LEU A 89 12.70 -6.33 2.15
CA LEU A 89 12.12 -7.00 0.99
C LEU A 89 13.09 -7.95 0.30
N ARG A 90 14.35 -7.51 0.13
CA ARG A 90 15.41 -8.36 -0.40
C ARG A 90 15.63 -9.59 0.49
N SER A 91 15.70 -9.41 1.81
CA SER A 91 15.77 -10.54 2.76
C SER A 91 14.59 -11.50 2.63
N TYR A 92 13.36 -11.01 2.43
CA TYR A 92 12.21 -11.89 2.16
C TYR A 92 12.34 -12.61 0.83
N GLN A 93 12.80 -11.93 -0.22
CA GLN A 93 13.00 -12.54 -1.52
C GLN A 93 14.10 -13.60 -1.49
N ASP A 94 15.23 -13.32 -0.85
CA ASP A 94 16.36 -14.23 -0.69
C ASP A 94 15.92 -15.48 0.05
N HIS A 95 15.19 -15.33 1.16
CA HIS A 95 14.64 -16.48 1.88
C HIS A 95 13.69 -17.32 1.00
N HIS A 96 12.79 -16.68 0.26
CA HIS A 96 11.85 -17.40 -0.61
C HIS A 96 12.55 -18.11 -1.79
N LEU A 97 13.59 -17.52 -2.36
CA LEU A 97 14.35 -18.12 -3.46
C LEU A 97 15.28 -19.24 -2.98
N ASP A 98 16.08 -18.94 -1.95
CA ASP A 98 17.23 -19.75 -1.58
C ASP A 98 16.86 -20.83 -0.55
N ASN A 99 15.93 -20.55 0.37
CA ASN A 99 15.50 -21.51 1.39
C ASN A 99 14.21 -22.25 1.00
N ASN A 100 13.22 -21.55 0.46
CA ASN A 100 11.93 -22.18 0.12
C ASN A 100 11.89 -22.74 -1.31
N HIS A 101 12.92 -22.44 -2.12
CA HIS A 101 13.01 -22.84 -3.53
C HIS A 101 11.81 -22.38 -4.39
N TRP A 102 11.24 -21.22 -4.05
CA TRP A 102 10.19 -20.61 -4.86
C TRP A 102 10.78 -19.86 -6.04
N SER A 103 9.93 -19.51 -7.00
CA SER A 103 10.37 -18.77 -8.20
C SER A 103 10.62 -17.28 -7.96
N ASP A 104 10.11 -16.72 -6.86
CA ASP A 104 10.20 -15.32 -6.45
C ASP A 104 9.64 -15.14 -5.03
N ILE A 105 9.72 -13.91 -4.49
CA ILE A 105 9.01 -13.50 -3.26
C ILE A 105 7.54 -13.96 -3.30
N GLY A 106 7.01 -14.53 -2.21
CA GLY A 106 5.71 -15.20 -2.21
C GLY A 106 4.49 -14.29 -2.43
N TYR A 107 4.63 -13.00 -2.15
CA TYR A 107 3.54 -12.02 -2.18
C TYR A 107 3.50 -11.24 -3.51
N GLN A 108 2.31 -10.82 -3.92
CA GLN A 108 2.14 -9.92 -5.06
C GLN A 108 2.59 -8.51 -4.69
N PHE A 109 2.28 -8.05 -3.47
CA PHE A 109 2.71 -6.77 -2.94
C PHE A 109 3.17 -6.87 -1.50
N VAL A 110 4.11 -5.99 -1.14
CA VAL A 110 4.60 -5.83 0.23
C VAL A 110 4.50 -4.36 0.60
N ILE A 111 4.13 -4.03 1.83
CA ILE A 111 3.94 -2.67 2.33
C ILE A 111 4.88 -2.42 3.50
N GLY A 112 5.61 -1.30 3.45
CA GLY A 112 6.41 -0.82 4.57
C GLY A 112 5.63 0.15 5.47
N GLU A 113 6.11 0.33 6.70
CA GLU A 113 5.60 1.40 7.58
C GLU A 113 6.08 2.79 7.14
N ASP A 114 6.81 2.88 6.03
CA ASP A 114 7.09 4.11 5.30
C ASP A 114 5.93 4.55 4.37
N GLY A 115 4.86 3.75 4.30
CA GLY A 115 3.67 4.01 3.48
C GLY A 115 3.81 3.67 2.00
N ASN A 116 4.97 3.13 1.57
CA ASN A 116 5.15 2.70 0.19
C ASN A 116 4.60 1.29 -0.03
N VAL A 117 4.04 1.08 -1.22
CA VAL A 117 3.75 -0.26 -1.73
C VAL A 117 4.94 -0.70 -2.58
N TYR A 118 5.40 -1.92 -2.38
CA TYR A 118 6.47 -2.54 -3.14
C TYR A 118 5.93 -3.68 -3.97
N GLN A 119 6.26 -3.66 -5.26
CA GLN A 119 5.88 -4.73 -6.19
C GLN A 119 6.68 -6.00 -5.90
N GLY A 120 6.02 -7.05 -5.42
CA GLY A 120 6.56 -8.40 -5.42
C GLY A 120 6.31 -9.07 -6.77
N ARG A 121 5.44 -10.08 -6.82
CA ARG A 121 5.02 -10.69 -8.08
C ARG A 121 4.10 -9.79 -8.93
N GLY A 122 3.46 -8.78 -8.31
CA GLY A 122 2.55 -7.85 -8.99
C GLY A 122 1.19 -8.46 -9.33
N TRP A 123 0.38 -7.69 -10.06
CA TRP A 123 -1.06 -7.94 -10.23
C TRP A 123 -1.46 -9.25 -10.91
N ASP A 124 -0.75 -9.63 -11.98
CA ASP A 124 -1.22 -10.67 -12.91
C ASP A 124 -0.60 -12.05 -12.67
N LYS A 125 0.30 -12.19 -11.68
CA LYS A 125 1.10 -13.41 -11.47
C LYS A 125 0.65 -14.19 -10.24
N VAL A 126 0.64 -15.51 -10.37
CA VAL A 126 0.33 -16.45 -9.28
C VAL A 126 1.31 -16.27 -8.11
N GLY A 127 0.77 -16.19 -6.90
CA GLY A 127 1.50 -16.08 -5.63
C GLY A 127 2.13 -17.39 -5.16
N ALA A 128 2.81 -17.34 -4.01
CA ALA A 128 3.17 -18.52 -3.21
C ALA A 128 2.86 -18.32 -1.71
N HIS A 129 1.98 -17.37 -1.40
CA HIS A 129 1.71 -16.90 -0.04
C HIS A 129 0.61 -17.67 0.70
N ALA A 130 -0.35 -18.27 0.00
CA ALA A 130 -1.49 -18.98 0.59
C ALA A 130 -1.95 -20.10 -0.36
N PRO A 131 -1.54 -21.36 -0.14
CA PRO A 131 -1.96 -22.47 -0.98
C PRO A 131 -3.49 -22.61 -1.02
N GLY A 132 -4.05 -22.91 -2.19
CA GLY A 132 -5.51 -22.84 -2.46
C GLY A 132 -5.99 -21.45 -2.90
N TYR A 133 -5.25 -20.39 -2.56
CA TYR A 133 -5.59 -19.00 -2.89
C TYR A 133 -4.59 -18.33 -3.85
N ASN A 134 -3.39 -18.89 -4.01
CA ASN A 134 -2.29 -18.33 -4.81
C ASN A 134 -2.69 -17.92 -6.25
N SER A 135 -3.60 -18.65 -6.89
CA SER A 135 -4.02 -18.47 -8.29
C SER A 135 -5.29 -17.63 -8.47
N GLN A 136 -5.86 -17.11 -7.38
CA GLN A 136 -7.14 -16.39 -7.40
C GLN A 136 -7.19 -15.24 -6.39
N SER A 137 -6.01 -14.81 -5.91
CA SER A 137 -5.92 -13.76 -4.92
C SER A 137 -4.71 -12.85 -5.13
N ILE A 138 -4.82 -11.63 -4.62
CA ILE A 138 -3.67 -10.76 -4.39
C ILE A 138 -3.22 -10.92 -2.94
N GLY A 139 -2.03 -11.47 -2.74
CA GLY A 139 -1.37 -11.51 -1.44
C GLY A 139 -0.66 -10.20 -1.14
N ILE A 140 -1.07 -9.55 -0.04
CA ILE A 140 -0.50 -8.28 0.42
C ILE A 140 0.13 -8.51 1.80
N CYS A 141 1.45 -8.34 1.90
CA CYS A 141 2.18 -8.49 3.15
C CYS A 141 2.58 -7.13 3.73
N VAL A 142 2.36 -6.89 5.01
CA VAL A 142 2.91 -5.73 5.72
C VAL A 142 4.16 -6.15 6.48
N ILE A 143 5.27 -5.44 6.27
CA ILE A 143 6.56 -5.73 6.91
C ILE A 143 6.46 -5.57 8.43
N GLY A 144 6.88 -6.58 9.18
CA GLY A 144 6.92 -6.57 10.64
C GLY A 144 6.13 -7.72 11.26
N ASP A 145 6.07 -7.70 12.60
CA ASP A 145 5.16 -8.54 13.38
C ASP A 145 4.05 -7.66 13.98
N PHE A 146 2.83 -8.09 13.75
CA PHE A 146 1.62 -7.38 14.16
C PHE A 146 0.71 -8.25 15.03
N THR A 147 1.34 -9.15 15.79
CA THR A 147 0.67 -9.95 16.78
C THR A 147 0.10 -9.09 17.90
N GLU A 148 0.87 -8.12 18.40
CA GLU A 148 0.52 -7.30 19.57
C GLU A 148 0.21 -5.83 19.24
N ARG A 149 0.54 -5.36 18.03
CA ARG A 149 0.28 -3.98 17.58
C ARG A 149 -0.22 -3.93 16.15
N LEU A 150 -0.89 -2.84 15.78
CA LEU A 150 -1.28 -2.58 14.40
C LEU A 150 -0.13 -2.01 13.57
N PRO A 151 -0.09 -2.24 12.25
CA PRO A 151 0.67 -1.38 11.36
C PRO A 151 0.33 0.09 11.57
N ASN A 152 1.27 0.98 11.32
CA ASN A 152 1.04 2.41 11.43
C ASN A 152 0.05 2.91 10.38
N ALA A 153 -0.43 4.15 10.58
CA ALA A 153 -1.45 4.75 9.71
C ALA A 153 -1.02 4.77 8.23
N LEU A 154 0.25 5.03 7.94
CA LEU A 154 0.78 5.07 6.57
C LEU A 154 0.64 3.70 5.87
N ALA A 155 1.01 2.62 6.53
CA ALA A 155 0.86 1.27 5.98
C ALA A 155 -0.62 0.87 5.81
N LEU A 156 -1.48 1.22 6.77
CA LEU A 156 -2.91 0.94 6.69
C LEU A 156 -3.59 1.72 5.55
N THR A 157 -3.24 2.99 5.37
CA THR A 157 -3.70 3.80 4.24
C THR A 157 -3.21 3.23 2.91
N ALA A 158 -1.94 2.81 2.83
CA ALA A 158 -1.38 2.18 1.63
C ALA A 158 -2.11 0.87 1.28
N LEU A 159 -2.48 0.06 2.28
CA LEU A 159 -3.26 -1.17 2.07
C LEU A 159 -4.62 -0.88 1.43
N HIS A 160 -5.37 0.09 1.98
CA HIS A 160 -6.68 0.46 1.44
C HIS A 160 -6.57 1.06 0.03
N LYS A 161 -5.68 2.04 -0.17
CA LYS A 161 -5.45 2.65 -1.50
C LYS A 161 -5.01 1.60 -2.54
N LEU A 162 -4.22 0.59 -2.14
CA LEU A 162 -3.82 -0.49 -3.05
C LEU A 162 -5.00 -1.36 -3.48
N ILE A 163 -5.90 -1.70 -2.55
CA ILE A 163 -7.09 -2.50 -2.86
C ILE A 163 -8.03 -1.71 -3.78
N GLU A 164 -8.30 -0.44 -3.47
CA GLU A 164 -9.11 0.45 -4.30
C GLU A 164 -8.54 0.57 -5.72
N CYS A 165 -7.23 0.82 -5.83
CA CYS A 165 -6.51 0.83 -7.09
C CYS A 165 -6.69 -0.49 -7.88
N GLY A 166 -6.61 -1.63 -7.20
CA GLY A 166 -6.82 -2.94 -7.82
C GLY A 166 -8.22 -3.10 -8.42
N ILE A 167 -9.25 -2.53 -7.80
CA ILE A 167 -10.63 -2.52 -8.31
C ILE A 167 -10.72 -1.62 -9.55
N GLU A 168 -10.19 -0.40 -9.46
CA GLU A 168 -10.21 0.58 -10.56
C GLU A 168 -9.47 0.07 -11.80
N MET A 169 -8.34 -0.62 -11.59
CA MET A 169 -7.56 -1.25 -12.65
C MET A 169 -8.16 -2.57 -13.18
N LYS A 170 -9.33 -3.00 -12.67
CA LYS A 170 -9.96 -4.29 -12.97
C LYS A 170 -9.02 -5.49 -12.73
N LYS A 171 -8.17 -5.39 -11.72
CA LYS A 171 -7.33 -6.50 -11.20
C LYS A 171 -8.03 -7.27 -10.10
N LEU A 172 -8.84 -6.57 -9.31
CA LEU A 172 -9.77 -7.13 -8.32
C LEU A 172 -11.20 -7.00 -8.82
N ARG A 173 -12.04 -7.99 -8.49
CA ARG A 173 -13.47 -7.88 -8.73
C ARG A 173 -14.08 -6.81 -7.84
N THR A 174 -15.21 -6.24 -8.24
CA THR A 174 -15.95 -5.29 -7.40
C THR A 174 -16.54 -5.96 -6.15
N ASP A 175 -16.86 -7.25 -6.24
CA ASP A 175 -17.33 -8.11 -5.14
C ASP A 175 -16.19 -8.95 -4.51
N TYR A 176 -14.93 -8.50 -4.62
CA TYR A 176 -13.78 -9.17 -4.03
C TYR A 176 -14.00 -9.48 -2.54
N ARG A 177 -13.32 -10.48 -2.00
CA ARG A 177 -13.36 -10.84 -0.58
C ARG A 177 -12.00 -10.66 0.09
N VAL A 178 -11.99 -10.08 1.28
CA VAL A 178 -10.78 -9.94 2.11
C VAL A 178 -10.74 -11.04 3.15
N ILE A 179 -9.59 -11.72 3.26
CA ILE A 179 -9.30 -12.70 4.30
C ILE A 179 -7.92 -12.45 4.91
N GLY A 180 -7.72 -12.88 6.15
CA GLY A 180 -6.40 -13.01 6.75
C GLY A 180 -5.80 -14.38 6.43
N HIS A 181 -4.47 -14.47 6.30
CA HIS A 181 -3.81 -15.73 5.95
C HIS A 181 -4.21 -16.92 6.84
N ARG A 182 -4.43 -16.69 8.15
CA ARG A 182 -4.90 -17.72 9.09
C ARG A 182 -6.22 -18.40 8.73
N GLN A 183 -7.04 -17.81 7.85
CA GLN A 183 -8.25 -18.45 7.36
C GLN A 183 -8.00 -19.38 6.16
N ALA A 184 -6.88 -19.21 5.46
CA ALA A 184 -6.48 -20.05 4.34
C ALA A 184 -5.54 -21.20 4.78
N ARG A 185 -4.79 -21.01 5.87
CA ARG A 185 -3.82 -21.99 6.41
C ARG A 185 -3.73 -21.92 7.93
N ASN A 186 -3.25 -22.99 8.55
CA ASN A 186 -2.93 -23.01 9.98
C ASN A 186 -1.67 -22.18 10.27
N THR A 187 -1.85 -20.89 10.54
CA THR A 187 -0.77 -19.92 10.83
C THR A 187 -1.30 -18.80 11.72
N GLN A 188 -0.42 -18.12 12.45
CA GLN A 188 -0.77 -16.91 13.19
C GLN A 188 -0.82 -15.66 12.31
N CYS A 189 -0.34 -15.72 11.07
CA CYS A 189 -0.39 -14.60 10.12
C CYS A 189 -1.84 -14.13 9.86
N PRO A 190 -2.18 -12.83 9.87
CA PRO A 190 -1.30 -11.66 9.87
C PRO A 190 -0.98 -11.06 11.26
N GLY A 191 -1.02 -11.87 12.33
CA GLY A 191 -0.88 -11.42 13.71
C GLY A 191 -2.22 -11.01 14.34
N ASN A 192 -2.39 -11.22 15.65
CA ASN A 192 -3.67 -11.05 16.32
C ASN A 192 -4.23 -9.62 16.25
N ALA A 193 -3.43 -8.62 16.60
CA ALA A 193 -3.87 -7.23 16.54
C ALA A 193 -4.28 -6.83 15.11
N PHE A 194 -3.43 -7.11 14.12
CA PHE A 194 -3.75 -6.77 12.74
C PHE A 194 -4.90 -7.59 12.16
N TYR A 195 -5.04 -8.86 12.54
CA TYR A 195 -6.20 -9.67 12.15
C TYR A 195 -7.53 -9.07 12.65
N GLN A 196 -7.58 -8.54 13.88
CA GLN A 196 -8.78 -7.87 14.38
C GLN A 196 -9.13 -6.60 13.60
N TYR A 197 -8.12 -5.93 13.04
CA TYR A 197 -8.34 -4.82 12.11
C TYR A 197 -8.87 -5.31 10.76
N VAL A 198 -8.26 -6.35 10.17
CA VAL A 198 -8.68 -6.94 8.88
C VAL A 198 -10.14 -7.41 8.92
N ARG A 199 -10.60 -7.95 10.05
CA ARG A 199 -12.01 -8.35 10.27
C ARG A 199 -13.03 -7.22 10.14
N LYS A 200 -12.58 -5.97 10.25
CA LYS A 200 -13.42 -4.76 10.15
C LYS A 200 -13.33 -4.11 8.78
N MET A 201 -12.48 -4.61 7.87
CA MET A 201 -12.34 -4.06 6.52
C MET A 201 -13.59 -4.35 5.68
N PRO A 202 -13.89 -3.50 4.69
CA PRO A 202 -14.90 -3.79 3.68
C PRO A 202 -14.67 -5.15 3.03
N ASN A 203 -15.76 -5.84 2.69
CA ASN A 203 -15.75 -7.15 2.05
C ASN A 203 -15.00 -8.26 2.79
N TRP A 204 -14.81 -8.11 4.11
CA TRP A 204 -14.35 -9.19 4.97
C TRP A 204 -15.22 -10.45 4.82
N MET A 205 -14.57 -11.62 4.69
CA MET A 205 -15.24 -12.91 4.61
C MET A 205 -14.93 -13.72 5.87
N ASN A 206 -15.96 -14.03 6.67
CA ASN A 206 -15.80 -14.76 7.93
C ASN A 206 -15.31 -16.21 7.73
N SER A 207 -15.85 -16.90 6.73
CA SER A 207 -15.65 -18.33 6.52
C SER A 207 -15.32 -18.59 5.06
N PRO A 208 -14.07 -18.36 4.64
CA PRO A 208 -13.63 -18.75 3.32
C PRO A 208 -13.58 -20.27 3.20
N ASP A 209 -13.93 -20.79 2.03
CA ASP A 209 -13.83 -22.23 1.79
C ASP A 209 -12.38 -22.66 2.00
N LEU A 210 -12.16 -23.70 2.80
CA LEU A 210 -10.86 -24.35 2.86
C LEU A 210 -10.69 -25.08 1.53
N LEU A 211 -10.14 -24.36 0.55
CA LEU A 211 -9.77 -24.91 -0.73
C LEU A 211 -8.54 -25.77 -0.52
N LEU A 212 -8.80 -27.00 -0.04
CA LEU A 212 -7.85 -28.09 -0.10
C LEU A 212 -7.44 -28.17 -1.57
N SER A 213 -6.19 -27.84 -1.84
CA SER A 213 -5.60 -28.04 -3.15
C SER A 213 -5.73 -29.52 -3.49
N SER A 214 -6.64 -29.83 -4.41
CA SER A 214 -6.58 -31.05 -5.23
C SER A 214 -5.27 -31.08 -6.00
#